data_AF-A0A832UD88-F1
#
_entry.id   AF-A0A832UD88-F1
#
_cell.length_a   1.000
_cell.length_b   1.000
_cell.length_c   1.000
_cell.angle_alpha   90.00
_cell.angle_beta   90.00
_cell.angle_gamma   90.00
#
_symmetry.space_group_name_H-M   'P 1'
#
loop_
_entity.id
_entity.type
_entity.pdbx_description
1 polymer ?
#
loop_
_entity_poly.entity_id
_entity_poly.type
_entity_poly.pdbx_seq_one_letter_code
_entity_poly.pdbx_strand_id
1 'polypeptide(L)'
;MAHNGTIVIDDIEDSAELRRGKPALHKVYGEDIAINCGNAMYFLPLQVVDDHKDKIDIETLYKVYSIYLEEMRNLHYGQALDITWHKGILKKEPSVNEYLQMTAFKTGTLARMAARMAVALSEKDEIIETKFGRFAESIGIAFQIQDDLLDLTTTEKEREAFGKSYGNDISEGKRSLAVIYSLLSLDKTKRGRLIKILNSHTKEKKLIDEAINL
;
A
#
# COMPACT_ATOMS: atom_id res chain seq x y z
N MET A 1 -9.27 -4.01 -11.82
CA MET A 1 -9.79 -2.63 -11.73
C MET A 1 -9.68 -2.09 -10.31
N ALA A 2 -10.05 -2.87 -9.29
CA ALA A 2 -9.88 -2.50 -7.87
C ALA A 2 -8.51 -1.86 -7.57
N HIS A 3 -7.40 -2.52 -7.92
CA HIS A 3 -6.04 -2.00 -7.74
C HIS A 3 -5.80 -0.59 -8.33
N ASN A 4 -6.37 -0.29 -9.50
CA ASN A 4 -6.23 1.06 -10.06
C ASN A 4 -7.03 2.08 -9.24
N GLY A 5 -8.21 1.69 -8.75
CA GLY A 5 -8.98 2.50 -7.82
C GLY A 5 -8.18 2.82 -6.56
N THR A 6 -7.51 1.82 -5.99
CA THR A 6 -6.73 2.01 -4.75
C THR A 6 -5.58 2.98 -4.99
N ILE A 7 -4.88 2.88 -6.12
CA ILE A 7 -3.79 3.81 -6.48
C ILE A 7 -4.30 5.25 -6.58
N VAL A 8 -5.46 5.46 -7.21
CA VAL A 8 -6.01 6.81 -7.39
C VAL A 8 -6.37 7.44 -6.04
N ILE A 9 -6.97 6.66 -5.13
CA ILE A 9 -7.32 7.15 -3.79
C ILE A 9 -6.05 7.37 -2.94
N ASP A 10 -5.11 6.42 -2.95
CA ASP A 10 -3.82 6.51 -2.24
C ASP A 10 -3.00 7.72 -2.69
N ASP A 11 -2.97 8.04 -4.00
CA ASP A 11 -2.33 9.26 -4.52
C ASP A 11 -2.88 10.55 -3.88
N ILE A 12 -4.17 10.58 -3.55
CA ILE A 12 -4.80 11.74 -2.90
C ILE A 12 -4.42 11.78 -1.41
N GLU A 13 -4.52 10.63 -0.74
CA GLU A 13 -4.23 10.49 0.69
C GLU A 13 -2.76 10.83 1.02
N ASP A 14 -1.83 10.44 0.14
CA ASP A 14 -0.40 10.72 0.23
C ASP A 14 -0.01 12.09 -0.38
N SER A 15 -0.97 12.82 -0.96
CA SER A 15 -0.73 14.11 -1.65
C SER A 15 0.33 14.02 -2.76
N ALA A 16 0.34 12.90 -3.49
CA ALA A 16 1.33 12.59 -4.51
C ALA A 16 1.28 13.61 -5.67
N GLU A 17 2.46 14.12 -6.06
CA GLU A 17 2.56 15.01 -7.23
C GLU A 17 2.56 14.22 -8.54
N LEU A 18 3.21 13.06 -8.55
CA LEU A 18 3.43 12.26 -9.75
C LEU A 18 3.06 10.80 -9.52
N ARG A 19 2.47 10.19 -10.56
CA ARG A 19 2.27 8.74 -10.68
C ARG A 19 2.89 8.27 -12.00
N ARG A 20 3.88 7.37 -11.92
CA ARG A 20 4.61 6.82 -13.08
C ARG A 20 5.16 7.90 -14.03
N GLY A 21 5.78 8.94 -13.45
CA GLY A 21 6.43 10.03 -14.19
C GLY A 21 5.46 11.06 -14.80
N LYS A 22 4.16 10.98 -14.51
CA LYS A 22 3.14 11.95 -14.95
C LYS A 22 2.40 12.54 -13.76
N PRO A 23 1.80 13.74 -13.86
CA PRO A 23 0.99 14.29 -12.78
C PRO A 23 -0.09 13.29 -12.30
N ALA A 24 -0.25 13.17 -10.99
CA ALA A 24 -1.28 12.32 -10.40
C ALA A 24 -2.69 12.78 -10.84
N LEU A 25 -3.67 11.86 -10.82
CA LEU A 25 -4.99 12.12 -11.42
C LEU A 25 -5.68 13.36 -10.81
N HIS A 26 -5.59 13.51 -9.49
CA HIS A 26 -6.18 14.65 -8.77
C HIS A 26 -5.48 15.98 -9.07
N LYS A 27 -4.21 15.95 -9.52
CA LYS A 27 -3.48 17.15 -9.97
C LYS A 27 -3.94 17.62 -11.35
N VAL A 28 -4.43 16.70 -12.19
CA VAL A 28 -4.89 17.01 -13.55
C VAL A 28 -6.37 17.39 -13.57
N TYR A 29 -7.21 16.65 -12.84
CA TYR A 29 -8.67 16.75 -12.95
C TYR A 29 -9.36 17.21 -11.67
N GLY A 30 -8.63 17.44 -10.57
CA GLY A 30 -9.22 17.77 -9.27
C GLY A 30 -9.51 16.53 -8.42
N GLU A 31 -9.61 16.76 -7.10
CA GLU A 31 -9.82 15.71 -6.10
C GLU A 31 -11.21 15.07 -6.22
N ASP A 32 -12.25 15.84 -6.51
CA ASP A 32 -13.62 15.36 -6.64
C ASP A 32 -13.77 14.32 -7.77
N ILE A 33 -13.20 14.60 -8.95
CA ILE A 33 -13.18 13.67 -10.07
C ILE A 33 -12.35 12.43 -9.72
N ALA A 34 -11.18 12.62 -9.10
CA ALA A 34 -10.29 11.52 -8.77
C ALA A 34 -10.91 10.59 -7.71
N ILE A 35 -11.53 11.13 -6.65
CA ILE A 35 -12.24 10.37 -5.62
C ILE A 35 -13.39 9.57 -6.25
N ASN A 36 -14.23 10.21 -7.05
CA ASN A 36 -15.36 9.53 -7.66
C ASN A 36 -14.90 8.42 -8.62
N CYS A 37 -13.87 8.68 -9.43
CA CYS A 37 -13.27 7.68 -10.33
C CYS A 37 -12.66 6.50 -9.55
N GLY A 38 -11.85 6.79 -8.53
CA GLY A 38 -11.20 5.77 -7.69
C GLY A 38 -12.23 4.87 -7.01
N ASN A 39 -13.25 5.46 -6.41
CA ASN A 39 -14.34 4.73 -5.74
C ASN A 39 -15.17 3.90 -6.72
N ALA A 40 -15.50 4.43 -7.90
CA ALA A 40 -16.22 3.66 -8.92
C ALA A 40 -15.46 2.39 -9.31
N MET A 41 -14.13 2.46 -9.42
CA MET A 41 -13.28 1.30 -9.72
C MET A 41 -13.30 0.18 -8.68
N TYR A 42 -13.84 0.42 -7.48
CA TYR A 42 -14.10 -0.63 -6.48
C TYR A 42 -15.36 -1.45 -6.79
N PHE A 43 -16.31 -0.90 -7.54
CA PHE A 43 -17.56 -1.59 -7.85
C PHE A 43 -17.55 -2.24 -9.24
N LEU A 44 -16.84 -1.65 -10.19
CA LEU A 44 -16.77 -2.16 -11.56
C LEU A 44 -16.27 -3.62 -11.68
N PRO A 45 -15.33 -4.14 -10.87
CA PRO A 45 -14.97 -5.56 -10.90
C PRO A 45 -16.16 -6.49 -10.63
N LEU A 46 -17.09 -6.09 -9.75
CA LEU A 46 -18.24 -6.92 -9.39
C LEU A 46 -19.25 -7.03 -10.52
N GLN A 47 -19.30 -6.05 -11.42
CA GLN A 47 -20.12 -6.14 -12.63
C GLN A 47 -19.70 -7.32 -13.51
N VAL A 48 -18.40 -7.63 -13.59
CA VAL A 48 -17.91 -8.79 -14.34
C VAL A 48 -18.42 -10.10 -13.74
N VAL A 49 -18.51 -10.16 -12.40
CA VAL A 49 -19.09 -11.29 -11.67
C VAL A 49 -20.59 -11.37 -11.93
N ASP A 50 -21.31 -10.25 -11.84
CA ASP A 50 -22.75 -10.16 -12.10
C ASP A 50 -23.11 -10.62 -13.52
N ASP A 51 -22.35 -10.21 -14.54
CA ASP A 51 -22.55 -10.56 -15.94
C ASP A 51 -22.40 -12.06 -16.22
N HIS A 52 -21.73 -12.80 -15.31
CA HIS A 52 -21.45 -14.22 -15.44
C HIS A 52 -22.12 -15.08 -14.35
N LYS A 53 -22.92 -14.48 -13.47
CA LYS A 53 -23.47 -15.15 -12.28
C LYS A 53 -24.30 -16.39 -12.60
N ASP A 54 -24.99 -16.42 -13.74
CA ASP A 54 -25.82 -17.55 -14.16
C ASP A 54 -25.00 -18.78 -14.57
N LYS A 55 -23.67 -18.62 -14.74
CA LYS A 55 -22.72 -19.69 -15.06
C LYS A 55 -22.00 -20.24 -13.83
N ILE A 56 -22.26 -19.69 -12.65
CA ILE A 56 -21.56 -20.00 -11.39
C ILE A 56 -22.62 -20.46 -10.40
N ASP A 57 -22.37 -21.57 -9.68
CA ASP A 57 -23.29 -21.99 -8.63
C ASP A 57 -23.35 -20.97 -7.48
N ILE A 58 -24.50 -20.91 -6.81
CA ILE A 58 -24.80 -19.88 -5.81
C ILE A 58 -23.81 -19.86 -4.64
N GLU A 59 -23.30 -21.03 -4.23
CA GLU A 59 -22.34 -21.14 -3.12
C GLU A 59 -20.99 -20.51 -3.50
N THR A 60 -20.50 -20.84 -4.69
CA THR A 60 -19.27 -20.24 -5.24
C THR A 60 -19.42 -18.75 -5.45
N LEU A 61 -20.56 -18.30 -5.98
CA LEU A 61 -20.86 -16.90 -6.18
C LEU A 61 -20.84 -16.13 -4.84
N TYR A 62 -21.49 -16.66 -3.81
CA TYR A 62 -21.48 -16.09 -2.46
C TYR A 62 -20.05 -16.00 -1.89
N LYS A 63 -19.25 -17.06 -2.07
CA LYS A 63 -17.85 -17.08 -1.61
C LYS A 63 -17.01 -16.02 -2.30
N VAL A 64 -17.17 -15.85 -3.62
CA VAL A 64 -16.47 -14.83 -4.42
C VAL A 64 -16.77 -13.42 -3.91
N TYR A 65 -18.05 -13.06 -3.70
CA TYR A 65 -18.40 -11.76 -3.12
C TYR A 65 -17.87 -11.62 -1.69
N SER A 66 -17.95 -12.67 -0.88
CA SER A 66 -17.46 -12.65 0.51
C SER A 66 -15.97 -12.35 0.57
N ILE A 67 -15.16 -13.04 -0.25
CA ILE A 67 -13.72 -12.78 -0.38
C ILE A 67 -13.48 -11.34 -0.83
N TYR A 68 -14.17 -10.86 -1.88
CA TYR A 68 -13.97 -9.51 -2.37
C TYR A 68 -14.25 -8.46 -1.29
N LEU A 69 -15.38 -8.56 -0.60
CA LEU A 69 -15.76 -7.62 0.46
C LEU A 69 -14.83 -7.69 1.67
N GLU A 70 -14.38 -8.89 2.05
CA GLU A 70 -13.42 -9.08 3.13
C GLU A 70 -12.08 -8.41 2.80
N GLU A 71 -11.54 -8.68 1.63
CA GLU A 71 -10.23 -8.18 1.23
C GLU A 71 -10.25 -6.68 0.93
N MET A 72 -11.36 -6.14 0.42
CA MET A 72 -11.54 -4.69 0.30
C MET A 72 -11.63 -4.00 1.67
N ARG A 73 -12.20 -4.63 2.71
CA ARG A 73 -12.13 -4.08 4.09
C ARG A 73 -10.72 -4.14 4.64
N ASN A 74 -10.03 -5.27 4.48
CA ASN A 74 -8.65 -5.44 4.92
C ASN A 74 -7.75 -4.37 4.29
N LEU A 75 -7.91 -4.09 2.99
CA LEU A 75 -7.23 -2.99 2.30
C LEU A 75 -7.35 -1.67 3.05
N HIS A 76 -8.58 -1.26 3.39
CA HIS A 76 -8.83 0.02 4.07
C HIS A 76 -8.31 0.00 5.51
N TYR A 77 -8.31 -1.15 6.19
CA TYR A 77 -7.66 -1.28 7.50
C TYR A 77 -6.14 -1.11 7.41
N GLY A 78 -5.51 -1.69 6.38
CA GLY A 78 -4.09 -1.47 6.09
C GLY A 78 -3.79 0.01 5.84
N GLN A 79 -4.58 0.65 4.98
CA GLN A 79 -4.43 2.08 4.68
C GLN A 79 -4.62 2.96 5.93
N ALA A 80 -5.63 2.65 6.75
CA ALA A 80 -5.88 3.38 7.99
C ALA A 80 -4.70 3.28 8.98
N LEU A 81 -4.05 2.12 9.09
CA LEU A 81 -2.85 1.95 9.92
C LEU A 81 -1.69 2.82 9.41
N ASP A 82 -1.44 2.80 8.09
CA ASP A 82 -0.37 3.60 7.48
C ASP A 82 -0.59 5.11 7.69
N ILE A 83 -1.80 5.60 7.42
CA ILE A 83 -2.20 7.00 7.66
C ILE A 83 -2.01 7.37 9.13
N THR A 84 -2.45 6.50 10.03
CA THR A 84 -2.37 6.74 11.48
C THR A 84 -0.93 6.91 11.95
N TRP A 85 0.01 6.15 11.37
CA TRP A 85 1.43 6.26 11.71
C TRP A 85 2.07 7.50 11.10
N HIS A 86 1.89 7.76 9.81
CA HIS A 86 2.53 8.90 9.18
C HIS A 86 1.98 10.24 9.70
N LYS A 87 0.69 10.32 10.06
CA LYS A 87 0.09 11.52 10.70
C LYS A 87 0.45 11.65 12.19
N GLY A 88 1.15 10.69 12.78
CA GLY A 88 1.56 10.72 14.18
C GLY A 88 0.40 10.61 15.19
N ILE A 89 -0.76 10.09 14.77
CA ILE A 89 -1.99 10.05 15.59
C ILE A 89 -1.80 9.18 16.84
N LEU A 90 -1.14 8.02 16.71
CA LEU A 90 -0.91 7.09 17.82
C LEU A 90 0.22 7.52 18.77
N LYS A 91 1.02 8.55 18.41
CA LYS A 91 2.20 8.99 19.16
C LYS A 91 3.15 7.84 19.56
N LYS A 92 3.16 6.78 18.76
CA LYS A 92 3.93 5.55 18.95
C LYS A 92 4.42 5.09 17.59
N GLU A 93 5.68 4.65 17.54
CA GLU A 93 6.24 4.02 16.34
C GLU A 93 5.82 2.54 16.27
N PRO A 94 5.50 2.01 15.08
CA PRO A 94 5.09 0.62 14.92
C PRO A 94 6.24 -0.35 15.20
N SER A 95 5.89 -1.52 15.71
CA SER A 95 6.76 -2.70 15.73
C SER A 95 6.83 -3.34 14.34
N VAL A 96 7.81 -4.22 14.15
CA VAL A 96 7.96 -5.02 12.92
C VAL A 96 6.68 -5.83 12.62
N ASN A 97 6.05 -6.43 13.64
CA ASN A 97 4.82 -7.20 13.45
C ASN A 97 3.65 -6.31 13.03
N GLU A 98 3.51 -5.13 13.64
CA GLU A 98 2.49 -4.16 13.25
C GLU A 98 2.68 -3.74 11.79
N TYR A 99 3.92 -3.43 11.37
CA TYR A 99 4.26 -3.11 9.99
C TYR A 99 3.93 -4.25 9.00
N LEU A 100 4.32 -5.49 9.31
CA LEU A 100 4.04 -6.64 8.45
C LEU A 100 2.54 -6.85 8.29
N GLN A 101 1.77 -6.68 9.38
CA GLN A 101 0.30 -6.75 9.34
C GLN A 101 -0.32 -5.64 8.50
N MET A 102 0.16 -4.39 8.64
CA MET A 102 -0.27 -3.28 7.80
C MET A 102 0.02 -3.59 6.33
N THR A 103 1.24 -4.02 6.01
CA THR A 103 1.67 -4.32 4.64
C THR A 103 0.86 -5.47 4.03
N ALA A 104 0.60 -6.52 4.81
CA ALA A 104 -0.26 -7.63 4.42
C ALA A 104 -1.65 -7.15 3.98
N PHE A 105 -2.18 -6.13 4.67
CA PHE A 105 -3.48 -5.56 4.40
C PHE A 105 -3.46 -4.48 3.31
N LYS A 106 -2.51 -3.54 3.31
CA LYS A 106 -2.43 -2.46 2.32
C LYS A 106 -2.01 -2.98 0.94
N THR A 107 -1.06 -3.90 0.88
CA THR A 107 -0.43 -4.33 -0.37
C THR A 107 -0.68 -5.81 -0.67
N GLY A 108 -0.52 -6.69 0.32
CA GLY A 108 -0.69 -8.13 0.14
C GLY A 108 -2.13 -8.57 -0.17
N THR A 109 -3.12 -7.81 0.33
CA THR A 109 -4.54 -8.19 0.31
C THR A 109 -5.10 -8.38 -1.08
N LEU A 110 -4.67 -7.59 -2.08
CA LEU A 110 -5.19 -7.70 -3.44
C LEU A 110 -4.66 -8.95 -4.16
N ALA A 111 -3.40 -9.32 -3.91
CA ALA A 111 -2.85 -10.57 -4.40
C ALA A 111 -3.51 -11.76 -3.71
N ARG A 112 -3.72 -11.69 -2.38
CA ARG A 112 -4.48 -12.66 -1.61
C ARG A 112 -5.91 -12.81 -2.13
N MET A 113 -6.61 -11.72 -2.39
CA MET A 113 -7.96 -11.69 -2.96
C MET A 113 -8.00 -12.45 -4.29
N ALA A 114 -7.09 -12.13 -5.22
CA ALA A 114 -7.03 -12.79 -6.53
C ALA A 114 -6.79 -14.30 -6.40
N ALA A 115 -5.86 -14.71 -5.53
CA ALA A 115 -5.55 -16.12 -5.30
C ALA A 115 -6.74 -16.88 -4.67
N ARG A 116 -7.38 -16.28 -3.65
CA ARG A 116 -8.54 -16.88 -2.98
C ARG A 116 -9.73 -17.02 -3.93
N MET A 117 -10.02 -15.98 -4.73
CA MET A 117 -11.09 -16.04 -5.74
C MET A 117 -10.82 -17.09 -6.82
N ALA A 118 -9.56 -17.25 -7.24
CA ALA A 118 -9.18 -18.28 -8.21
C ALA A 118 -9.46 -19.69 -7.69
N VAL A 119 -9.05 -19.99 -6.45
CA VAL A 119 -9.31 -21.31 -5.82
C VAL A 119 -10.80 -21.55 -5.60
N ALA A 120 -11.54 -20.52 -5.16
CA ALA A 120 -12.99 -20.61 -4.99
C ALA A 120 -13.71 -20.99 -6.30
N LEU A 121 -13.22 -20.49 -7.44
CA LEU A 121 -13.77 -20.78 -8.76
C LEU A 121 -13.34 -22.14 -9.35
N SER A 122 -12.30 -22.79 -8.84
CA SER A 122 -11.74 -24.02 -9.41
C SER A 122 -11.88 -25.26 -8.54
N GLU A 123 -11.34 -25.24 -7.31
CA GLU A 123 -11.12 -26.44 -6.48
C GLU A 123 -12.05 -26.50 -5.26
N LYS A 124 -12.63 -25.36 -4.85
CA LYS A 124 -13.57 -25.23 -3.71
C LYS A 124 -13.05 -25.81 -2.38
N ASP A 125 -11.74 -25.96 -2.22
CA ASP A 125 -11.09 -26.43 -0.99
C ASP A 125 -10.59 -25.24 -0.15
N GLU A 126 -11.10 -25.11 1.07
CA GLU A 126 -10.78 -23.99 1.96
C GLU A 126 -9.32 -24.00 2.48
N ILE A 127 -8.72 -25.18 2.62
CA ILE A 127 -7.33 -25.33 3.04
C ILE A 127 -6.41 -24.84 1.91
N ILE A 128 -6.72 -25.20 0.67
CA ILE A 128 -5.97 -24.74 -0.51
C ILE A 128 -6.16 -23.23 -0.69
N GLU A 129 -7.38 -22.72 -0.56
CA GLU A 129 -7.70 -21.29 -0.62
C GLU A 129 -6.82 -20.51 0.37
N THR A 130 -6.77 -20.96 1.63
CA THR A 130 -5.98 -20.33 2.68
C THR A 130 -4.48 -20.35 2.38
N LYS A 131 -3.95 -21.48 1.90
CA LYS A 131 -2.53 -21.62 1.58
C LYS A 131 -2.11 -20.72 0.41
N PHE A 132 -2.87 -20.73 -0.69
CA PHE A 132 -2.62 -19.86 -1.84
C PHE A 132 -2.79 -18.39 -1.50
N GLY A 133 -3.80 -18.05 -0.70
CA GLY A 133 -4.00 -16.70 -0.19
C GLY A 133 -2.79 -16.17 0.58
N ARG A 134 -2.26 -16.96 1.54
CA ARG A 134 -1.05 -16.60 2.32
C ARG A 134 0.21 -16.52 1.46
N PHE A 135 0.35 -17.41 0.48
CA PHE A 135 1.47 -17.36 -0.45
C PHE A 135 1.44 -16.06 -1.27
N ALA A 136 0.29 -15.72 -1.85
CA ALA A 136 0.14 -14.50 -2.64
C ALA A 136 0.31 -13.21 -1.79
N GLU A 137 -0.21 -13.22 -0.56
CA GLU A 137 0.04 -12.14 0.41
C GLU A 137 1.54 -11.94 0.66
N SER A 138 2.28 -13.03 0.88
CA SER A 138 3.72 -12.96 1.18
C SER A 138 4.51 -12.32 0.04
N ILE A 139 4.10 -12.55 -1.21
CA ILE A 139 4.68 -11.88 -2.38
C ILE A 139 4.40 -10.37 -2.30
N GLY A 140 3.18 -9.96 -1.98
CA GLY A 140 2.84 -8.54 -1.83
C GLY A 140 3.62 -7.85 -0.70
N ILE A 141 3.83 -8.55 0.42
CA ILE A 141 4.68 -8.05 1.51
C ILE A 141 6.13 -7.87 1.06
N ALA A 142 6.70 -8.88 0.40
CA ALA A 142 8.07 -8.80 -0.11
C ALA A 142 8.23 -7.68 -1.15
N PHE A 143 7.22 -7.50 -2.01
CA PHE A 143 7.19 -6.42 -2.99
C PHE A 143 7.21 -5.04 -2.33
N GLN A 144 6.39 -4.81 -1.29
CA GLN A 144 6.41 -3.53 -0.58
C GLN A 144 7.76 -3.25 0.09
N ILE A 145 8.32 -4.25 0.79
CA ILE A 145 9.63 -4.09 1.44
C ILE A 145 10.70 -3.74 0.40
N GLN A 146 10.65 -4.35 -0.78
CA GLN A 146 11.56 -4.02 -1.86
C GLN A 146 11.37 -2.60 -2.38
N ASP A 147 10.12 -2.14 -2.60
CA ASP A 147 9.84 -0.79 -3.10
C ASP A 147 10.31 0.29 -2.10
N ASP A 148 10.03 0.12 -0.81
CA ASP A 148 10.49 1.02 0.26
C ASP A 148 12.03 1.08 0.32
N LEU A 149 12.71 -0.06 0.20
CA LEU A 149 14.18 -0.11 0.19
C LEU A 149 14.75 0.57 -1.06
N LEU A 150 14.14 0.32 -2.22
CA LEU A 150 14.53 0.99 -3.45
C LEU A 150 14.33 2.48 -3.32
N ASP A 151 13.28 2.96 -2.63
CA ASP A 151 13.02 4.39 -2.40
C ASP A 151 14.13 5.09 -1.61
N LEU A 152 14.83 4.39 -0.73
CA LEU A 152 15.93 4.94 0.06
C LEU A 152 17.32 4.74 -0.59
N THR A 153 17.51 3.65 -1.33
CA THR A 153 18.85 3.22 -1.78
C THR A 153 19.20 3.61 -3.21
N THR A 154 18.19 3.80 -4.07
CA THR A 154 18.46 4.09 -5.48
C THR A 154 18.96 5.53 -5.62
N THR A 155 20.16 5.69 -6.19
CA THR A 155 20.84 6.98 -6.31
C THR A 155 20.14 7.93 -7.28
N GLU A 156 20.39 9.23 -7.14
CA GLU A 156 19.84 10.25 -8.04
C GLU A 156 20.17 9.98 -9.52
N LYS A 157 21.40 9.53 -9.82
CA LYS A 157 21.83 9.15 -11.18
C LYS A 157 21.07 7.95 -11.74
N GLU A 158 20.80 6.95 -10.92
CA GLU A 158 20.03 5.78 -11.34
C GLU A 158 18.58 6.16 -11.62
N ARG A 159 18.01 7.13 -10.89
CA ARG A 159 16.61 7.54 -11.09
C ARG A 159 16.38 8.63 -12.13
N GLU A 160 17.38 9.45 -12.49
CA GLU A 160 17.29 10.34 -13.66
C GLU A 160 16.92 9.55 -14.93
N ALA A 161 17.38 8.29 -15.04
CA ALA A 161 17.01 7.39 -16.12
C ALA A 161 15.54 6.86 -16.05
N PHE A 162 14.92 6.88 -14.86
CA PHE A 162 13.57 6.34 -14.61
C PHE A 162 12.51 7.40 -14.29
N GLY A 163 12.89 8.67 -14.16
CA GLY A 163 11.97 9.78 -13.88
C GLY A 163 11.30 9.73 -12.49
N LYS A 164 11.97 9.14 -11.48
CA LYS A 164 11.45 9.03 -10.10
C LYS A 164 12.23 9.92 -9.13
N SER A 165 11.54 10.62 -8.22
CA SER A 165 12.14 11.19 -7.00
C SER A 165 12.57 10.08 -6.03
N TYR A 166 13.45 10.38 -5.06
CA TYR A 166 13.87 9.47 -3.98
C TYR A 166 13.56 10.06 -2.61
N GLY A 167 13.44 9.19 -1.60
CA GLY A 167 13.08 9.61 -0.25
C GLY A 167 11.67 10.21 -0.18
N ASN A 168 10.77 9.75 -1.06
CA ASN A 168 9.36 10.09 -0.98
C ASN A 168 8.78 9.55 0.33
N ASP A 169 9.17 8.34 0.73
CA ASP A 169 8.75 7.75 1.99
C ASP A 169 9.14 8.63 3.20
N ILE A 170 10.34 9.21 3.17
CA ILE A 170 10.78 10.15 4.21
C ILE A 170 9.95 11.44 4.19
N SER A 171 9.66 11.95 2.99
CA SER A 171 8.86 13.16 2.80
C SER A 171 7.40 12.98 3.23
N GLU A 172 6.86 11.77 3.04
CA GLU A 172 5.53 11.37 3.46
C GLU A 172 5.49 11.01 4.96
N GLY A 173 6.66 10.83 5.58
CA GLY A 173 6.76 10.40 6.98
C GLY A 173 6.38 8.92 7.15
N LYS A 174 6.57 8.09 6.13
CA LYS A 174 6.28 6.65 6.21
C LYS A 174 7.20 5.96 7.23
N ARG A 175 6.63 4.97 7.91
CA ARG A 175 7.35 4.10 8.85
C ARG A 175 7.68 2.78 8.15
N SER A 176 8.48 2.86 7.10
CA SER A 176 8.92 1.67 6.35
C SER A 176 9.71 0.72 7.25
N LEU A 177 9.87 -0.54 6.81
CA LEU A 177 10.60 -1.53 7.60
C LEU A 177 12.04 -1.08 7.92
N ALA A 178 12.71 -0.44 6.96
CA ALA A 178 14.05 0.11 7.15
C ALA A 178 14.06 1.18 8.25
N VAL A 179 13.10 2.11 8.23
CA VAL A 179 12.95 3.14 9.26
C VAL A 179 12.70 2.52 10.63
N ILE A 180 11.84 1.50 10.73
CA ILE A 180 11.55 0.81 11.99
C ILE A 180 12.83 0.19 12.57
N TYR A 181 13.59 -0.53 11.76
CA TYR A 181 14.88 -1.10 12.19
C TYR A 181 15.87 -0.01 12.61
N SER A 182 15.99 1.07 11.85
CA SER A 182 16.84 2.21 12.23
C SER A 182 16.42 2.78 13.58
N LEU A 183 15.13 3.03 13.81
CA LEU A 183 14.64 3.55 15.09
C LEU A 183 14.97 2.61 16.27
N LEU A 184 14.95 1.29 16.06
CA LEU A 184 15.30 0.30 17.08
C LEU A 184 16.81 0.25 17.38
N SER A 185 17.66 0.57 16.41
CA SER A 185 19.12 0.48 16.54
C SER A 185 19.81 1.80 16.90
N LEU A 186 19.22 2.94 16.57
CA LEU A 186 19.81 4.26 16.77
C LEU A 186 19.85 4.67 18.27
N ASP A 187 20.88 5.45 18.63
CA ASP A 187 20.94 6.09 19.94
C ASP A 187 19.82 7.14 20.11
N LYS A 188 19.56 7.56 21.36
CA LYS A 188 18.45 8.45 21.70
C LYS A 188 18.46 9.77 20.92
N THR A 189 19.64 10.33 20.62
CA THR A 189 19.79 11.61 19.92
C THR A 189 19.43 11.44 18.45
N LYS A 190 20.05 10.46 17.78
CA LYS A 190 19.76 10.17 16.36
C LYS A 190 18.34 9.70 16.14
N ARG A 191 17.82 8.84 17.02
CA ARG A 191 16.42 8.39 17.01
C ARG A 191 15.46 9.57 17.08
N GLY A 192 15.68 10.50 18.02
CA GLY A 192 14.86 11.72 18.14
C GLY A 192 14.93 12.61 16.90
N ARG A 193 16.11 12.69 16.26
CA ARG A 193 16.31 13.44 15.02
C ARG A 193 15.54 12.82 13.85
N LEU A 194 15.63 11.51 13.66
CA LEU A 194 14.91 10.80 12.59
C LEU A 194 13.40 10.99 12.73
N ILE A 195 12.84 10.78 13.93
CA ILE A 195 11.40 11.00 14.20
C ILE A 195 10.99 12.45 13.86
N LYS A 196 11.83 13.44 14.22
CA LYS A 196 11.53 14.85 13.93
C LYS A 196 11.51 15.14 12.43
N ILE A 197 12.42 14.53 11.65
CA ILE A 197 12.43 14.67 10.19
C ILE A 197 11.17 14.05 9.59
N LEU A 198 10.85 12.79 9.95
CA LEU A 198 9.66 12.08 9.46
C LEU A 198 8.36 12.85 9.76
N ASN A 199 8.20 13.36 10.99
CA ASN A 199 7.01 14.13 11.38
C ASN A 199 6.92 15.53 10.74
N SER A 200 8.00 16.02 10.14
CA SER A 200 7.99 17.33 9.47
C SER A 200 7.40 17.28 8.07
N HIS A 201 7.20 16.09 7.51
CA HIS A 201 6.77 15.88 6.12
C HIS A 201 7.57 16.76 5.13
N THR A 202 8.88 16.83 5.34
CA THR A 202 9.74 17.79 4.66
C THR A 202 9.91 17.43 3.19
N LYS A 203 9.92 18.46 2.33
CA LYS A 203 10.33 18.36 0.93
C LYS A 203 11.79 18.81 0.71
N GLU A 204 12.50 19.16 1.79
CA GLU A 204 13.88 19.62 1.72
C GLU A 204 14.84 18.45 1.54
N LYS A 205 15.46 18.36 0.35
CA LYS A 205 16.42 17.31 -0.01
C LYS A 205 17.52 17.09 1.04
N LYS A 206 18.03 18.18 1.64
CA LYS A 206 19.04 18.10 2.70
C LYS A 206 18.58 17.33 3.93
N LEU A 207 17.32 17.50 4.35
CA LEU A 207 16.77 16.79 5.51
C LEU A 207 16.44 15.33 5.16
N ILE A 208 16.01 15.08 3.92
CA ILE A 208 15.80 13.73 3.40
C ILE A 208 17.13 12.96 3.40
N ASP A 209 18.19 13.56 2.85
CA ASP A 209 19.53 12.97 2.83
C ASP A 209 20.06 12.75 4.25
N GLU A 210 19.80 13.68 5.19
CA GLU A 210 20.17 13.50 6.59
C GLU A 210 19.48 12.26 7.18
N ALA A 211 18.17 12.11 6.99
CA ALA A 211 17.42 10.95 7.49
C ALA A 211 17.93 9.62 6.91
N ILE A 212 18.28 9.58 5.62
CA ILE A 212 18.83 8.39 4.96
C ILE A 212 20.22 8.01 5.54
N ASN A 213 21.01 8.99 5.96
CA ASN A 213 22.38 8.79 6.46
C ASN A 213 22.49 8.59 7.98
N LEU A 214 21.39 8.66 8.75
CA LEU A 214 21.39 8.55 10.22
C LEU A 214 21.73 7.14 10.71
#